data_AF-A0A1W2EGJ7-F1
#
_entry.id   AF-A0A1W2EGJ7-F1
#
_cell.length_a   1.000
_cell.length_b   1.000
_cell.length_c   1.000
_cell.angle_alpha   90.00
_cell.angle_beta   90.00
_cell.angle_gamma   90.00
#
_symmetry.space_group_name_H-M   'P 1'
#
loop_
_entity.id
_entity.type
_entity.pdbx_description
1 polymer ?
#
loop_
_entity_poly.entity_id
_entity_poly.type
_entity_poly.pdbx_seq_one_letter_code
_entity_poly.pdbx_strand_id
1 'polypeptide(L)'
;MPSEHKTGLRWSNWNLLLILPLFMLITPWFNQDEPRFFGLPFFYWYQFLFVPLGVVCVGLVYIKTKDEPVVTGKPDKLGVDDLDEGAK
;
A
#
# COMPACT_ATOMS: atom_id res chain seq x y z
N MET A 1 -0.13 -27.95 21.30
CA MET A 1 0.57 -26.66 21.13
C MET A 1 -0.37 -25.74 20.35
N PRO A 2 -0.87 -24.62 20.90
CA PRO A 2 -1.66 -23.68 20.11
C PRO A 2 -0.74 -23.01 19.08
N SER A 3 -1.08 -23.13 17.80
CA SER A 3 -0.36 -22.50 16.70
C SER A 3 -0.63 -20.99 16.72
N GLU A 4 0.38 -20.20 17.07
CA GLU A 4 0.39 -18.74 16.92
C GLU A 4 0.02 -18.38 15.46
N HIS A 5 -1.16 -17.80 15.27
CA HIS A 5 -1.54 -17.24 13.98
C HIS A 5 -0.74 -15.96 13.75
N LYS A 6 0.35 -16.07 13.00
CA LYS A 6 1.08 -14.90 12.50
C LYS A 6 0.21 -14.18 11.47
N THR A 7 -0.58 -13.22 11.94
CA THR A 7 -1.31 -12.32 11.04
C THR A 7 -0.28 -11.46 10.31
N GLY A 8 0.14 -11.91 9.11
CA GLY A 8 1.11 -11.20 8.28
C GLY A 8 0.61 -9.86 7.72
N LEU A 9 -0.66 -9.51 7.97
CA LEU A 9 -1.26 -8.25 7.54
C LEU A 9 -1.21 -7.23 8.69
N ARG A 10 -0.23 -6.32 8.62
CA ARG A 10 -0.13 -5.19 9.55
C ARG A 10 -1.22 -4.17 9.20
N TRP A 11 -2.26 -4.12 10.02
CA TRP A 11 -3.40 -3.24 9.81
C TRP A 11 -3.12 -1.87 10.45
N SER A 12 -2.83 -0.87 9.63
CA SER A 12 -2.75 0.53 10.04
C SER A 12 -3.85 1.31 9.34
N ASN A 13 -4.53 2.23 10.04
CA ASN A 13 -5.57 3.08 9.46
C ASN A 13 -5.04 3.90 8.27
N TRP A 14 -3.73 4.16 8.21
CA TRP A 14 -3.09 4.83 7.09
C TRP A 14 -3.15 4.02 5.80
N ASN A 15 -3.20 2.69 5.87
CA ASN A 15 -3.30 1.81 4.70
C ASN A 15 -4.60 2.04 3.91
N LEU A 16 -5.63 2.65 4.52
CA LEU A 16 -6.85 3.05 3.82
C LEU A 16 -6.59 4.07 2.71
N LEU A 17 -5.51 4.85 2.78
CA LEU A 17 -5.10 5.75 1.70
C LEU A 17 -4.77 5.01 0.40
N LEU A 18 -4.39 3.73 0.49
CA LEU A 18 -4.10 2.90 -0.69
C LEU A 18 -5.36 2.49 -1.45
N ILE A 19 -6.55 2.67 -0.86
CA ILE A 19 -7.81 2.49 -1.60
C ILE A 19 -7.93 3.57 -2.69
N LEU A 20 -7.39 4.77 -2.43
CA LEU A 20 -7.46 5.91 -3.34
C LEU A 20 -6.89 5.58 -4.74
N PRO A 21 -5.64 5.09 -4.90
CA PRO A 21 -5.13 4.67 -6.20
C PRO A 21 -5.85 3.43 -6.77
N LEU A 22 -6.49 2.59 -5.95
CA LEU A 22 -7.26 1.44 -6.43
C LEU A 22 -8.58 1.83 -7.10
N PHE A 23 -9.12 3.03 -6.83
CA PHE A 23 -10.37 3.48 -7.45
C PHE A 23 -10.30 3.51 -8.98
N MET A 24 -9.14 3.75 -9.59
CA MET A 24 -9.05 3.74 -11.06
C MET A 24 -9.35 2.37 -11.69
N LEU A 25 -9.23 1.28 -10.92
CA LEU A 25 -9.52 -0.07 -11.39
C LEU A 25 -11.02 -0.34 -11.54
N ILE A 26 -11.88 0.58 -11.10
CA ILE A 26 -13.32 0.53 -11.33
C ILE A 26 -13.61 1.01 -12.76
N THR A 27 -13.16 0.22 -13.73
CA THR A 27 -13.28 0.49 -15.16
C THR A 27 -14.67 0.94 -15.61
N PRO A 28 -15.80 0.31 -15.22
CA PRO A 28 -17.11 0.74 -15.71
C PRO A 28 -17.48 2.18 -15.30
N TRP A 29 -16.84 2.73 -14.27
CA TRP A 29 -17.10 4.10 -13.81
C TRP A 29 -16.29 5.15 -14.60
N PHE A 30 -15.07 4.79 -15.01
CA PHE A 30 -14.13 5.71 -15.65
C PHE A 30 -13.97 5.47 -17.16
N ASN A 31 -14.64 4.47 -17.73
CA ASN A 31 -14.62 4.16 -19.16
C ASN A 31 -15.47 5.15 -19.98
N GLN A 32 -15.15 6.44 -19.86
CA GLN A 32 -15.74 7.50 -20.65
C GLN A 32 -14.74 7.99 -21.70
N ASP A 33 -15.25 8.41 -22.84
CA ASP A 33 -14.43 8.95 -23.93
C ASP A 33 -14.14 10.44 -23.72
N GLU A 34 -15.15 11.20 -23.28
CA GLU A 34 -15.07 12.63 -23.05
C GLU A 34 -14.90 12.95 -21.55
N PRO A 35 -14.19 14.04 -21.18
CA PRO A 35 -13.52 14.99 -22.08
C PRO A 35 -12.19 14.44 -22.61
N ARG A 36 -11.91 14.74 -23.87
CA ARG A 36 -10.62 14.42 -24.49
C ARG A 36 -9.59 15.48 -24.15
N PHE A 37 -8.39 15.05 -23.78
CA PHE A 37 -7.25 15.95 -23.49
C PHE A 37 -6.13 15.66 -24.48
N PHE A 38 -5.75 16.65 -25.30
CA PHE A 38 -4.81 16.47 -26.43
C PHE A 38 -5.19 15.30 -27.36
N GLY A 39 -6.49 15.03 -27.54
CA GLY A 39 -6.98 13.90 -28.34
C GLY A 39 -6.97 12.55 -27.61
N LEU A 40 -6.47 12.46 -26.38
CA LEU A 40 -6.56 11.27 -25.53
C LEU A 40 -7.94 11.21 -24.85
N PRO A 41 -8.65 10.07 -24.91
CA PRO A 41 -9.89 9.87 -24.17
C PRO A 41 -9.72 9.97 -22.65
N PHE A 42 -10.80 10.32 -21.95
CA PHE A 42 -10.83 10.49 -20.50
C PHE A 42 -10.19 9.34 -19.73
N PHE A 43 -10.58 8.11 -20.04
CA PHE A 43 -10.07 6.91 -19.39
C PHE A 43 -8.54 6.83 -19.33
N TYR A 44 -7.85 7.23 -20.40
CA TYR A 44 -6.40 7.10 -20.50
C TYR A 44 -5.66 8.20 -19.76
N TRP A 45 -6.03 9.47 -19.98
CA TRP A 45 -5.30 10.56 -19.32
C TRP A 45 -5.55 10.58 -17.81
N TYR A 46 -6.72 10.14 -17.37
CA TYR A 46 -7.03 10.01 -15.95
C TYR A 46 -6.13 8.98 -15.25
N GLN A 47 -5.82 7.84 -15.89
CA GLN A 47 -4.88 6.86 -15.33
C GLN A 47 -3.49 7.45 -15.11
N PHE A 48 -3.03 8.34 -15.99
CA PHE A 48 -1.74 9.02 -15.80
C PHE A 48 -1.75 9.93 -14.58
N LEU A 49 -2.86 10.56 -14.22
CA LEU A 49 -2.99 11.31 -12.96
C LEU A 49 -2.93 10.39 -11.73
N PHE A 50 -3.33 9.13 -11.88
CA PHE A 50 -3.31 8.16 -10.79
C PHE A 50 -1.90 7.64 -10.46
N VAL A 51 -0.95 7.77 -11.39
CA VAL A 51 0.46 7.43 -11.13
C VAL A 51 1.07 8.30 -10.02
N PRO A 52 1.14 9.64 -10.13
CA PRO A 52 1.68 10.47 -9.06
C PRO A 52 0.82 10.39 -7.79
N LEU A 53 -0.49 10.26 -7.93
CA LEU A 53 -1.41 10.05 -6.81
C LEU A 53 -1.04 8.78 -6.01
N GLY A 54 -0.80 7.67 -6.71
CA GLY A 54 -0.37 6.41 -6.11
C GLY A 54 0.99 6.54 -5.41
N VAL A 55 1.95 7.22 -6.04
CA VAL A 55 3.27 7.49 -5.43
C VAL A 55 3.12 8.30 -4.14
N VAL A 56 2.29 9.34 -4.14
CA VAL A 56 2.02 10.14 -2.94
C VAL A 56 1.33 9.31 -1.85
N CYS A 57 0.32 8.52 -2.20
CA CYS A 57 -0.37 7.64 -1.25
C CYS A 57 0.60 6.64 -0.60
N VAL A 58 1.41 5.92 -1.41
CA VAL A 58 2.39 4.97 -0.90
C VAL A 58 3.46 5.66 -0.06
N GLY A 59 3.97 6.81 -0.51
CA GLY A 59 4.96 7.58 0.24
C GLY A 59 4.43 8.03 1.61
N LEU A 60 3.19 8.53 1.67
CA LEU A 60 2.54 8.91 2.93
C LEU A 60 2.34 7.72 3.86
N VAL A 61 1.85 6.59 3.34
CA VAL A 61 1.69 5.36 4.12
C VAL A 61 3.03 4.90 4.67
N TYR A 62 4.07 4.89 3.85
CA TYR A 62 5.41 4.50 4.26
C TYR A 62 5.92 5.41 5.38
N ILE A 63 5.85 6.73 5.20
CA ILE A 63 6.30 7.70 6.23
C ILE A 63 5.54 7.52 7.54
N LYS A 64 4.25 7.16 7.49
CA LYS A 64 3.40 7.02 8.67
C LYS A 64 3.52 5.66 9.37
N THR A 65 3.96 4.63 8.66
CA THR A 65 4.00 3.24 9.18
C THR A 65 5.42 2.72 9.42
N LYS A 66 6.45 3.38 8.88
CA LYS A 66 7.86 2.95 8.99
C LYS A 66 8.38 2.78 10.43
N ASP A 67 7.81 3.51 11.40
CA ASP A 67 8.29 3.54 12.79
C ASP A 67 7.59 2.51 13.68
N GLU A 68 6.60 1.78 13.15
CA GLU A 68 5.94 0.74 13.91
C GLU A 68 6.76 -0.57 13.86
N PRO A 69 7.11 -1.17 15.02
CA PRO A 69 7.91 -2.40 15.06
C PRO A 69 7.15 -3.58 14.44
N VAL A 70 7.86 -4.41 13.67
CA VAL A 70 7.30 -5.60 13.00
C VAL A 70 6.88 -6.68 14.01
N VAL A 71 7.55 -6.72 15.17
CA VAL A 71 7.31 -7.70 16.24
C VAL A 71 6.91 -6.98 17.52
N THR A 72 5.69 -7.25 18.00
CA THR A 72 5.22 -6.74 19.29
C THR A 72 5.99 -7.44 20.42
N GLY A 73 6.82 -6.70 21.16
CA GLY A 73 7.50 -7.21 22.37
C GLY A 73 9.00 -7.55 22.24
N LYS A 74 9.61 -7.36 21.06
CA LYS A 74 11.08 -7.39 20.89
C LYS A 74 11.60 -6.05 20.35
N PRO A 75 12.83 -5.62 20.70
CA PRO A 75 13.43 -4.43 20.12
C PRO A 75 13.61 -4.59 18.60
N ASP A 76 13.34 -3.52 17.84
CA ASP A 76 13.44 -3.45 16.37
C ASP A 76 14.89 -3.62 15.83
N LYS A 77 15.84 -3.85 16.73
CA LYS A 77 17.23 -4.20 16.47
C LYS A 77 17.45 -5.67 16.82
N LEU A 78 16.77 -6.57 16.11
CA LEU A 78 17.09 -7.98 16.15
C LEU A 78 18.53 -8.15 15.65
N GLY A 79 19.38 -8.82 16.44
CA GLY A 79 20.74 -9.14 16.01
C GLY A 79 20.70 -10.13 14.85
N VAL A 80 21.81 -10.25 14.11
CA VAL A 80 21.92 -11.28 13.05
C VAL A 80 21.64 -12.68 13.63
N ASP A 81 22.05 -12.91 14.88
CA ASP A 81 21.81 -14.15 15.62
C ASP A 81 20.30 -14.40 15.87
N ASP A 82 19.49 -13.36 16.10
CA ASP A 82 18.03 -13.50 16.26
C ASP A 82 17.30 -13.81 14.93
N LEU A 83 17.89 -13.44 13.78
CA LEU A 83 17.35 -13.71 12.45
C LEU A 83 17.66 -15.14 12.00
N ASP A 84 18.80 -15.69 12.42
CA ASP A 84 19.23 -17.07 12.14
C ASP A 84 18.49 -18.10 13.02
N GLU A 85 18.02 -17.69 14.21
CA GLU A 85 17.12 -18.48 15.07
C GLU A 85 15.68 -18.60 14.53
N GLY A 86 15.43 -18.15 13.30
CA GLY A 86 14.17 -18.39 12.59
C GLY A 86 13.85 -19.89 12.49
N ALA A 87 12.99 -20.35 13.41
CA ALA A 87 12.43 -21.70 13.57
C ALA A 87 13.11 -22.57 14.65
N LYS A 88 12.76 -22.31 15.91
CA LYS A 88 12.46 -23.39 16.88
C LYS A 88 11.17 -23.09 17.62
#